data_AF-A0A348ZHE2-F1
#
_entry.id   AF-A0A348ZHE2-F1
#
_cell.length_a   1.000
_cell.length_b   1.000
_cell.length_c   1.000
_cell.angle_alpha   90.00
_cell.angle_beta   90.00
_cell.angle_gamma   90.00
#
_symmetry.space_group_name_H-M   'P 1'
#
loop_
_entity.id
_entity.type
_entity.pdbx_description
1 polymer ?
#
loop_
_entity_poly.entity_id
_entity_poly.type
_entity_poly.pdbx_seq_one_letter_code
_entity_poly.pdbx_strand_id
1 'polypeptide(L)'
;MHRINLLSQRLANQIAAGEVVERPASVVKELLENSLDSGATRLDIDVEQGGVKLIRVRDNGTGIQKDDLALALSRHATSKIKELADLESIGSLGFRGEALASISSVSRLSLQSLAAAASDGLAWQVQVEGQDMEAAVTPVSHPEGTTVEVRDLFFNTPARRKFLRTEKTEFGRIEETVKRLALSRFDVQFTL
;
A
#
# COMPACT_ATOMS: atom_id res chain seq x y z
N MET A 1 9.23 18.09 34.37
CA MET A 1 10.02 17.26 33.43
C MET A 1 9.24 15.99 33.14
N HIS A 2 8.89 15.74 31.88
CA HIS A 2 8.31 14.45 31.49
C HIS A 2 9.41 13.38 31.48
N ARG A 3 9.14 12.20 32.05
CA ARG A 3 10.03 11.04 31.96
C ARG A 3 9.89 10.39 30.58
N ILE A 4 10.97 9.76 30.11
CA ILE A 4 10.97 8.98 28.86
C ILE A 4 9.99 7.80 29.01
N ASN A 5 9.13 7.58 28.02
CA ASN A 5 8.19 6.47 27.98
C ASN A 5 8.20 5.82 26.59
N LEU A 6 7.90 4.52 26.53
CA LEU A 6 7.66 3.82 25.27
C LEU A 6 6.36 4.32 24.64
N LEU A 7 6.39 4.57 23.33
CA LEU A 7 5.19 4.88 22.57
C LEU A 7 4.38 3.62 22.35
N SER A 8 3.05 3.74 22.30
CA SER A 8 2.22 2.63 21.82
C SER A 8 2.57 2.32 20.36
N GLN A 9 2.42 1.05 19.96
CA GLN A 9 2.74 0.61 18.61
C GLN A 9 1.98 1.40 17.55
N ARG A 10 0.69 1.69 17.80
CA ARG A 10 -0.13 2.56 16.96
C ARG A 10 0.47 3.97 16.80
N LEU A 11 0.88 4.61 17.89
CA LEU A 11 1.43 5.97 17.83
C LEU A 11 2.77 5.98 17.08
N ALA A 12 3.64 5.00 17.35
CA ALA A 12 4.89 4.84 16.62
C ALA A 12 4.64 4.62 15.11
N ASN A 13 3.63 3.83 14.75
CA ASN A 13 3.24 3.60 13.37
C ASN A 13 2.71 4.87 12.71
N GLN A 14 1.82 5.60 13.38
CA GLN A 14 1.29 6.87 12.88
C GLN A 14 2.39 7.91 12.67
N ILE A 15 3.37 8.01 13.57
CA ILE A 15 4.51 8.93 13.43
C ILE A 15 5.30 8.59 12.16
N ALA A 16 5.76 7.35 12.02
CA ALA A 16 6.55 6.95 10.85
C ALA A 16 5.74 6.96 9.54
N ALA A 17 4.42 6.74 9.60
CA ALA A 17 3.56 6.94 8.44
C ALA A 17 3.57 8.39 7.92
N GLY A 18 4.04 9.38 8.70
CA GLY A 18 4.17 10.76 8.22
C GLY A 18 5.37 11.00 7.33
N GLU A 19 6.38 10.15 7.45
CA GLU A 19 7.58 10.17 6.60
C GLU A 19 7.34 9.45 5.28
N VAL A 20 6.41 8.48 5.27
CA VAL A 20 6.09 7.64 4.10
C VAL A 20 4.82 8.13 3.38
N VAL A 21 3.78 8.54 4.11
CA VAL A 21 2.46 8.87 3.59
C VAL A 21 2.09 10.32 3.93
N GLU A 22 2.51 11.24 3.07
CA GLU A 22 2.21 12.68 3.23
C GLU A 22 0.80 13.03 2.72
N ARG A 23 0.37 12.41 1.62
CA ARG A 23 -0.85 12.76 0.87
C ARG A 23 -1.31 11.60 -0.04
N PRO A 24 -2.53 11.65 -0.63
CA PRO A 24 -3.05 10.60 -1.51
C PRO A 24 -2.10 10.16 -2.63
N ALA A 25 -1.43 11.10 -3.29
CA ALA A 25 -0.48 10.79 -4.37
C ALA A 25 0.73 9.94 -3.90
N SER A 26 1.15 10.08 -2.64
CA SER A 26 2.21 9.24 -2.05
C SER A 26 1.73 7.79 -1.90
N VAL A 27 0.48 7.59 -1.46
CA VAL A 27 -0.13 6.26 -1.37
C VAL A 27 -0.16 5.60 -2.75
N VAL A 28 -0.67 6.33 -3.76
CA VAL A 28 -0.76 5.81 -5.13
C VAL A 28 0.62 5.43 -5.65
N LYS A 29 1.65 6.27 -5.46
CA LYS A 29 3.02 5.94 -5.85
C LYS A 29 3.47 4.61 -5.27
N GLU A 30 3.39 4.44 -3.95
CA GLU A 30 3.89 3.24 -3.28
C GLU A 30 3.12 1.98 -3.69
N LEU A 31 1.81 2.08 -3.91
CA LEU A 31 1.01 0.95 -4.39
C LEU A 31 1.37 0.57 -5.84
N LEU A 32 1.54 1.54 -6.73
CA LEU A 32 1.94 1.28 -8.11
C LEU A 32 3.35 0.72 -8.21
N GLU A 33 4.30 1.22 -7.41
CA GLU A 33 5.66 0.67 -7.35
C GLU A 33 5.65 -0.79 -6.88
N ASN A 34 4.80 -1.13 -5.89
CA ASN A 34 4.63 -2.53 -5.47
C ASN A 34 4.04 -3.41 -6.57
N SER A 35 3.06 -2.92 -7.33
CA SER A 35 2.50 -3.67 -8.45
C SER A 35 3.49 -3.82 -9.61
N LEU A 36 4.36 -2.83 -9.86
CA LEU A 36 5.43 -2.95 -10.84
C LEU A 36 6.49 -3.97 -10.40
N ASP A 37 6.85 -3.97 -9.11
CA ASP A 37 7.78 -4.95 -8.54
C ASP A 37 7.21 -6.38 -8.56
N SER A 38 5.88 -6.56 -8.58
CA SER A 38 5.22 -7.87 -8.76
C SER A 38 5.12 -8.31 -10.22
N GLY A 39 5.69 -7.55 -11.16
CA GLY A 39 5.70 -7.89 -12.58
C GLY A 39 4.38 -7.60 -13.30
N ALA A 40 3.52 -6.75 -12.74
CA ALA A 40 2.26 -6.39 -13.37
C ALA A 40 2.45 -5.75 -14.75
N THR A 41 1.56 -6.10 -15.67
CA THR A 41 1.48 -5.54 -17.04
C THR A 41 0.22 -4.70 -17.24
N ARG A 42 -0.73 -4.75 -16.31
CA ARG A 42 -1.93 -3.91 -16.27
C ARG A 42 -2.19 -3.44 -14.84
N LEU A 43 -2.47 -2.15 -14.70
CA LEU A 43 -2.75 -1.45 -13.47
C LEU A 43 -4.02 -0.64 -13.64
N ASP A 44 -5.04 -0.95 -12.85
CA ASP A 44 -6.31 -0.24 -12.81
C ASP A 44 -6.43 0.53 -11.48
N ILE A 45 -6.66 1.84 -11.56
CA ILE A 45 -6.60 2.76 -10.42
C ILE A 45 -7.94 3.48 -10.30
N ASP A 46 -8.65 3.28 -9.20
CA ASP A 46 -9.87 4.04 -8.91
C ASP A 46 -9.62 5.05 -7.78
N VAL A 47 -10.07 6.29 -7.97
CA VAL A 47 -9.90 7.36 -6.98
C VAL A 47 -11.22 8.09 -6.74
N GLU A 48 -11.63 8.19 -5.47
CA GLU A 48 -12.78 9.01 -5.06
C GLU A 48 -12.37 10.16 -4.14
N GLN A 49 -12.94 11.35 -4.36
CA GLN A 49 -12.70 12.56 -3.56
C GLN A 49 -11.21 12.89 -3.41
N GLY A 50 -10.47 12.89 -4.53
CA GLY A 50 -9.03 13.15 -4.54
C GLY A 50 -8.20 12.11 -3.76
N GLY A 51 -8.75 10.91 -3.52
CA GLY A 51 -8.09 9.81 -2.83
C GLY A 51 -8.27 9.81 -1.32
N VAL A 52 -9.06 10.76 -0.77
CA VAL A 52 -9.37 10.78 0.66
C VAL A 52 -10.40 9.72 1.01
N LYS A 53 -11.41 9.55 0.15
CA LYS A 53 -12.49 8.58 0.36
C LYS A 53 -12.08 7.17 -0.06
N LEU A 54 -11.50 7.04 -1.24
CA LEU A 54 -11.04 5.76 -1.79
C LEU A 54 -9.83 5.97 -2.69
N ILE A 55 -8.82 5.12 -2.51
CA ILE A 55 -7.82 4.76 -3.50
C ILE A 55 -7.90 3.25 -3.66
N ARG A 56 -8.15 2.76 -4.86
CA ARG A 56 -8.04 1.34 -5.20
C ARG A 56 -6.98 1.18 -6.27
N VAL A 57 -6.04 0.27 -6.06
CA VAL A 57 -5.08 -0.14 -7.10
C VAL A 57 -5.24 -1.64 -7.29
N ARG A 58 -5.52 -2.04 -8.52
CA ARG A 58 -5.64 -3.43 -8.93
C ARG A 58 -4.60 -3.73 -10.00
N ASP A 59 -3.89 -4.84 -9.81
CA ASP A 59 -2.87 -5.32 -10.73
C ASP A 59 -3.12 -6.76 -11.16
N ASN A 60 -2.40 -7.17 -12.21
CA ASN A 60 -2.30 -8.55 -12.67
C ASN A 60 -0.88 -9.12 -12.45
N GLY A 61 -0.20 -8.71 -11.38
CA GLY A 61 1.11 -9.23 -11.03
C GLY A 61 1.04 -10.64 -10.44
N THR A 62 2.15 -11.12 -9.89
CA THR A 62 2.26 -12.49 -9.35
C THR A 62 1.37 -12.79 -8.14
N GLY A 63 0.77 -11.76 -7.53
CA GLY A 63 0.01 -11.87 -6.28
C GLY A 63 0.86 -12.16 -5.05
N ILE A 64 0.18 -12.36 -3.92
CA ILE A 64 0.74 -12.59 -2.58
C ILE A 64 0.16 -13.91 -2.04
N GLN A 65 1.04 -14.77 -1.52
CA GLN A 65 0.63 -16.04 -0.90
C GLN A 65 -0.21 -15.79 0.35
N LYS A 66 -1.17 -16.68 0.61
CA LYS A 66 -2.08 -16.58 1.77
C LYS A 66 -1.33 -16.34 3.08
N ASP A 67 -0.29 -17.13 3.32
CA ASP A 67 0.45 -17.12 4.58
C ASP A 67 1.31 -15.84 4.75
N ASP A 68 1.59 -15.14 3.64
CA ASP A 68 2.34 -13.89 3.62
C ASP A 68 1.43 -12.65 3.73
N LEU A 69 0.11 -12.78 3.61
CA LEU A 69 -0.80 -11.62 3.60
C LEU A 69 -0.72 -10.80 4.91
N ALA A 70 -0.70 -11.46 6.05
CA ALA A 70 -0.53 -10.78 7.34
C ALA A 70 0.86 -10.14 7.46
N LEU A 71 1.88 -10.82 6.93
CA LEU A 71 3.26 -10.34 6.94
C LEU A 71 3.45 -9.12 6.03
N ALA A 72 2.75 -9.06 4.89
CA ALA A 72 2.77 -7.92 3.97
C ALA A 72 2.26 -6.62 4.60
N LEU A 73 1.42 -6.72 5.64
CA LEU A 73 0.94 -5.57 6.42
C LEU A 73 1.75 -5.31 7.69
N SER A 74 2.78 -6.11 7.95
CA SER A 74 3.69 -5.96 9.07
C SER A 74 4.86 -5.05 8.73
N ARG A 75 5.49 -4.47 9.76
CA ARG A 75 6.69 -3.64 9.60
C ARG A 75 7.93 -4.48 9.34
N HIS A 76 8.92 -3.88 8.69
CA HIS A 76 10.21 -4.48 8.38
C HIS A 76 10.09 -5.84 7.67
N ALA A 77 9.01 -6.01 6.91
CA ALA A 77 8.70 -7.24 6.21
C ALA A 77 8.72 -6.98 4.70
N THR A 78 9.61 -7.67 3.98
CA THR A 78 9.79 -7.48 2.55
C THR A 78 10.28 -8.76 1.89
N SER A 79 9.83 -9.02 0.66
CA SER A 79 10.35 -10.10 -0.19
C SER A 79 11.54 -9.66 -1.04
N LYS A 80 11.89 -8.36 -1.02
CA LYS A 80 12.76 -7.71 -2.02
C LYS A 80 14.23 -7.65 -1.63
N ILE A 81 14.54 -7.72 -0.33
CA ILE A 81 15.89 -7.77 0.23
C ILE A 81 15.91 -8.70 1.44
N LYS A 82 17.02 -9.37 1.71
CA LYS A 82 17.21 -10.31 2.83
C LYS A 82 18.49 -10.03 3.62
N GLU A 83 19.53 -9.55 2.95
CA GLU A 83 20.84 -9.29 3.56
C GLU A 83 21.39 -7.91 3.17
N LEU A 84 22.47 -7.48 3.85
CA LEU A 84 23.05 -6.15 3.64
C LEU A 84 23.55 -5.96 2.20
N ALA A 85 24.07 -7.02 1.58
CA ALA A 85 24.52 -6.98 0.20
C ALA A 85 23.40 -6.61 -0.78
N ASP A 86 22.16 -7.05 -0.53
CA ASP A 86 21.01 -6.68 -1.36
C ASP A 86 20.70 -5.18 -1.31
N LEU A 87 21.02 -4.52 -0.18
CA LEU A 87 20.84 -3.07 -0.02
C LEU A 87 21.88 -2.28 -0.83
N GLU A 88 23.05 -2.86 -1.10
CA GLU A 88 24.08 -2.25 -1.94
C GLU A 88 23.75 -2.36 -3.44
N SER A 89 22.86 -3.28 -3.82
CA SER A 89 22.40 -3.51 -5.20
C SER A 89 20.88 -3.62 -5.32
N ILE A 90 20.18 -2.49 -5.15
CA ILE A 90 18.71 -2.46 -5.18
C ILE A 90 18.19 -2.64 -6.61
N GLY A 91 17.50 -3.77 -6.84
CA GLY A 91 16.87 -4.10 -8.13
C GLY A 91 15.36 -3.86 -8.22
N SER A 92 14.75 -3.32 -7.15
CA SER A 92 13.30 -3.08 -7.04
C SER A 92 13.00 -1.64 -6.63
N LEU A 93 11.76 -1.19 -6.84
CA LEU A 93 11.34 0.18 -6.53
C LEU A 93 11.16 0.38 -5.02
N GLY A 94 10.57 -0.61 -4.34
CA GLY A 94 10.48 -0.64 -2.88
C GLY A 94 11.49 -1.62 -2.26
N PHE A 95 11.90 -1.40 -1.02
CA PHE A 95 12.76 -2.35 -0.30
C PHE A 95 12.64 -2.28 1.23
N ARG A 96 12.00 -1.23 1.75
CA ARG A 96 11.96 -0.95 3.20
C ARG A 96 11.00 -1.85 3.99
N GLY A 97 10.02 -2.46 3.33
CA GLY A 97 8.99 -3.26 4.02
C GLY A 97 8.07 -2.44 4.93
N GLU A 98 7.86 -1.16 4.61
CA GLU A 98 7.13 -0.21 5.48
C GLU A 98 5.88 0.38 4.85
N ALA A 99 5.71 0.30 3.52
CA ALA A 99 4.68 1.05 2.81
C ALA A 99 3.25 0.66 3.24
N LEU A 100 2.90 -0.62 3.09
CA LEU A 100 1.56 -1.11 3.41
C LEU A 100 1.23 -0.98 4.90
N ALA A 101 2.19 -1.28 5.78
CA ALA A 101 2.05 -1.09 7.23
C ALA A 101 1.83 0.39 7.62
N SER A 102 2.54 1.31 6.96
CA SER A 102 2.38 2.74 7.18
C SER A 102 1.02 3.23 6.71
N ILE A 103 0.59 2.82 5.51
CA ILE A 103 -0.71 3.19 4.94
C ILE A 103 -1.85 2.64 5.82
N SER A 104 -1.79 1.37 6.23
CA SER A 104 -2.82 0.73 7.07
C SER A 104 -2.97 1.42 8.43
N SER A 105 -1.89 1.96 9.01
CA SER A 105 -1.96 2.66 10.29
C SER A 105 -2.74 3.99 10.27
N VAL A 106 -2.94 4.57 9.08
CA VAL A 106 -3.61 5.87 8.90
C VAL A 106 -4.84 5.80 7.97
N SER A 107 -5.30 4.60 7.62
CA SER A 107 -6.44 4.38 6.74
C SER A 107 -7.18 3.10 7.13
N ARG A 108 -8.27 2.79 6.44
CA ARG A 108 -8.88 1.46 6.45
C ARG A 108 -8.40 0.73 5.21
N LEU A 109 -7.40 -0.14 5.39
CA LEU A 109 -6.78 -0.88 4.29
C LEU A 109 -7.34 -2.30 4.19
N SER A 110 -7.66 -2.70 2.95
CA SER A 110 -7.99 -4.08 2.59
C SER A 110 -7.05 -4.52 1.46
N LEU A 111 -6.46 -5.69 1.61
CA LEU A 111 -5.56 -6.30 0.62
C LEU A 111 -6.16 -7.63 0.19
N GLN A 112 -6.46 -7.76 -1.10
CA GLN A 112 -6.97 -8.99 -1.73
C GLN A 112 -5.92 -9.49 -2.71
N SER A 113 -5.65 -10.79 -2.73
CA SER A 113 -4.71 -11.34 -3.70
C SER A 113 -4.99 -12.80 -4.03
N LEU A 114 -4.72 -13.15 -5.28
CA LEU A 114 -4.53 -14.53 -5.71
C LEU A 114 -3.11 -14.66 -6.23
N ALA A 115 -2.30 -15.47 -5.55
CA ALA A 115 -0.95 -15.78 -6.00
C ALA A 115 -0.99 -16.69 -7.24
N ALA A 116 -0.16 -16.38 -8.25
CA ALA A 116 0.01 -17.22 -9.44
C ALA A 116 0.45 -18.66 -9.09
N ALA A 117 1.18 -18.81 -7.98
CA ALA A 117 1.66 -20.08 -7.46
C ALA A 117 0.66 -20.79 -6.51
N ALA A 118 -0.57 -20.27 -6.34
CA ALA A 118 -1.59 -20.91 -5.52
C ALA A 118 -2.16 -22.16 -6.23
N SER A 119 -1.86 -23.34 -5.69
CA SER A 119 -2.26 -24.62 -6.27
C SER A 119 -3.75 -24.91 -6.21
N ASP A 120 -4.46 -24.30 -5.26
CA ASP A 120 -5.91 -24.43 -5.07
C ASP A 120 -6.71 -23.38 -5.87
N GLY A 121 -6.03 -22.39 -6.48
CA GLY A 121 -6.66 -21.28 -7.20
C GLY A 121 -7.49 -20.37 -6.30
N LEU A 122 -7.29 -20.40 -4.98
CA LEU A 122 -8.09 -19.64 -4.01
C LEU A 122 -7.47 -18.28 -3.70
N ALA A 123 -8.29 -17.24 -3.78
CA ALA A 123 -7.90 -15.91 -3.38
C ALA A 123 -8.23 -15.63 -1.91
N TRP A 124 -7.42 -14.76 -1.32
CA TRP A 124 -7.53 -14.42 0.09
C TRP A 124 -7.49 -12.90 0.27
N GLN A 125 -8.18 -12.45 1.30
CA GLN A 125 -8.20 -11.06 1.73
C GLN A 125 -7.64 -10.96 3.14
N VAL A 126 -6.83 -9.95 3.39
CA VAL A 126 -6.48 -9.50 4.73
C VAL A 126 -6.98 -8.09 4.97
N GLN A 127 -7.59 -7.89 6.14
CA GLN A 127 -7.97 -6.59 6.66
C GLN A 127 -7.35 -6.40 8.04
N VAL A 128 -6.98 -5.17 8.33
CA VAL A 128 -6.43 -4.79 9.64
C VAL A 128 -7.40 -3.81 10.28
N GLU A 129 -8.04 -4.24 11.36
CA GLU A 129 -8.96 -3.44 12.14
C GLU A 129 -8.54 -3.36 13.62
N GLY A 130 -9.04 -2.36 14.34
CA GLY A 130 -8.87 -2.26 15.79
C GLY A 130 -7.59 -1.57 16.27
N GLN A 131 -7.38 -1.58 17.59
CA GLN A 131 -6.23 -0.94 18.23
C GLN A 131 -4.94 -1.75 18.09
N ASP A 132 -5.07 -3.08 18.02
CA ASP A 132 -3.96 -4.03 18.02
C ASP A 132 -3.47 -4.39 16.61
N MET A 133 -4.10 -3.84 15.57
CA MET A 133 -3.77 -4.09 14.17
C MET A 133 -3.80 -5.60 13.83
N GLU A 134 -4.76 -6.35 14.40
CA GLU A 134 -4.88 -7.78 14.11
C GLU A 134 -5.30 -8.00 12.66
N ALA A 135 -4.50 -8.81 11.96
CA ALA A 135 -4.72 -9.16 10.57
C ALA A 135 -5.70 -10.34 10.48
N ALA A 136 -6.92 -10.09 9.98
CA ALA A 136 -7.90 -11.12 9.73
C ALA A 136 -7.82 -11.59 8.28
N VAL A 137 -7.43 -12.85 8.05
CA VAL A 137 -7.35 -13.46 6.72
C VAL A 137 -8.64 -14.23 6.41
N THR A 138 -9.28 -13.93 5.29
CA THR A 138 -10.58 -14.50 4.88
C THR A 138 -10.58 -14.86 3.40
N PRO A 139 -11.32 -15.90 2.97
CA PRO A 139 -11.41 -16.25 1.55
C PRO A 139 -12.22 -15.19 0.78
N VAL A 140 -11.83 -14.94 -0.48
CA VAL A 140 -12.50 -13.98 -1.37
C VAL A 140 -12.48 -14.49 -2.82
N SER A 141 -13.29 -13.90 -3.70
CA SER A 141 -13.13 -14.07 -5.14
C SER A 141 -12.28 -12.94 -5.70
N HIS A 142 -11.14 -13.28 -6.31
CA HIS A 142 -10.23 -12.34 -6.94
C HIS A 142 -9.46 -13.09 -8.05
N PRO A 143 -9.26 -12.51 -9.26
CA PRO A 143 -8.41 -13.16 -10.25
C PRO A 143 -6.94 -13.07 -9.84
N GLU A 144 -6.04 -13.66 -10.63
CA GLU A 144 -4.60 -13.53 -10.41
C GLU A 144 -4.17 -12.06 -10.33
N GLY A 145 -3.27 -11.78 -9.38
CA GLY A 145 -2.83 -10.42 -9.05
C GLY A 145 -3.37 -9.94 -7.72
N THR A 146 -3.28 -8.63 -7.50
CA THR A 146 -3.55 -8.01 -6.20
C THR A 146 -4.48 -6.80 -6.35
N THR A 147 -5.40 -6.64 -5.41
CA THR A 147 -6.15 -5.39 -5.20
C THR A 147 -5.84 -4.84 -3.81
N VAL A 148 -5.40 -3.60 -3.75
CA VAL A 148 -5.27 -2.83 -2.50
C VAL A 148 -6.33 -1.73 -2.48
N GLU A 149 -7.22 -1.78 -1.49
CA GLU A 149 -8.16 -0.69 -1.20
C GLU A 149 -7.71 0.09 0.03
N VAL A 150 -7.62 1.41 -0.10
CA VAL A 150 -7.32 2.35 0.96
C VAL A 150 -8.51 3.29 1.12
N ARG A 151 -9.23 3.18 2.23
CA ARG A 151 -10.42 3.98 2.54
C ARG A 151 -10.17 4.94 3.69
N ASP A 152 -10.87 6.08 3.67
CA ASP A 152 -10.84 7.10 4.71
C ASP A 152 -9.41 7.50 5.13
N LEU A 153 -8.60 7.93 4.17
CA LEU A 153 -7.21 8.31 4.44
C LEU A 153 -7.15 9.42 5.50
N PHE A 154 -6.29 9.23 6.50
CA PHE A 154 -6.11 10.09 7.67
C PHE A 154 -7.33 10.22 8.59
N PHE A 155 -8.28 9.26 8.57
CA PHE A 155 -9.45 9.29 9.47
C PHE A 155 -9.08 9.38 10.96
N ASN A 156 -7.95 8.78 11.33
CA ASN A 156 -7.43 8.71 12.70
C ASN A 156 -6.26 9.68 12.96
N THR A 157 -5.94 10.58 12.02
CA THR A 157 -4.87 11.58 12.11
C THR A 157 -5.36 12.96 11.62
N PRO A 158 -6.27 13.62 12.37
CA PRO A 158 -7.00 14.81 11.91
C PRO A 158 -6.10 16.00 11.57
N ALA A 159 -4.95 16.14 12.22
CA ALA A 159 -3.97 17.17 11.88
C ALA A 159 -3.47 17.01 10.43
N ARG A 160 -3.16 15.79 9.98
CA ARG A 160 -2.73 15.50 8.60
C ARG A 160 -3.85 15.76 7.61
N ARG A 161 -5.07 15.33 7.93
CA ARG A 161 -6.24 15.58 7.09
C ARG A 161 -6.45 17.07 6.80
N LYS A 162 -6.14 17.97 7.75
CA LYS A 162 -6.22 19.44 7.57
C LYS A 162 -5.17 20.01 6.61
N PHE A 163 -4.06 19.31 6.35
CA PHE A 163 -3.03 19.75 5.41
C PHE A 163 -3.35 19.39 3.96
N LEU A 164 -4.36 18.54 3.73
CA LEU A 164 -4.82 18.21 2.38
C LEU A 164 -5.39 19.44 1.69
N ARG A 165 -5.12 19.54 0.39
CA ARG A 165 -5.69 20.58 -0.48
C ARG A 165 -7.08 20.16 -0.95
N THR A 166 -7.65 20.94 -1.86
CA THR A 166 -8.93 20.61 -2.48
C THR A 166 -8.86 19.28 -3.21
N GLU A 167 -9.99 18.59 -3.33
CA GLU A 167 -10.08 17.29 -4.02
C GLU A 167 -9.46 17.34 -5.42
N LYS A 168 -9.74 18.41 -6.18
CA LYS A 168 -9.15 18.65 -7.51
C LYS A 168 -7.61 18.74 -7.47
N THR A 169 -7.05 19.38 -6.44
CA THR A 169 -5.60 19.52 -6.31
C THR A 169 -4.94 18.19 -5.96
N GLU A 170 -5.54 17.41 -5.07
CA GLU A 170 -4.99 16.10 -4.71
C GLU A 170 -5.14 15.10 -5.85
N PHE A 171 -6.26 15.12 -6.59
CA PHE A 171 -6.42 14.32 -7.80
C PHE A 171 -5.39 14.67 -8.88
N GLY A 172 -5.17 15.96 -9.16
CA GLY A 172 -4.16 16.36 -10.15
C GLY A 172 -2.72 15.94 -9.78
N ARG A 173 -2.43 15.79 -8.48
CA ARG A 173 -1.14 15.22 -8.02
C ARG A 173 -1.08 13.71 -8.24
N ILE A 174 -2.20 13.00 -8.07
CA ILE A 174 -2.30 11.58 -8.39
C ILE A 174 -2.08 11.38 -9.90
N GLU A 175 -2.76 12.14 -10.75
CA GLU A 175 -2.58 12.09 -12.20
C GLU A 175 -1.11 12.29 -12.60
N GLU A 176 -0.44 13.29 -12.03
CA GLU A 176 0.98 13.54 -12.30
C GLU A 176 1.88 12.38 -11.86
N THR A 177 1.60 11.76 -10.70
CA THR A 177 2.31 10.56 -10.24
C THR A 177 2.12 9.40 -11.21
N VAL A 178 0.87 9.10 -11.59
CA VAL A 178 0.54 8.01 -12.53
C VAL A 178 1.21 8.26 -13.87
N LYS A 179 1.16 9.50 -14.39
CA LYS A 179 1.79 9.88 -15.65
C LYS A 179 3.29 9.67 -15.65
N ARG A 180 3.99 10.01 -14.56
CA ARG A 180 5.44 9.79 -14.45
C ARG A 180 5.80 8.31 -14.47
N LEU A 181 5.03 7.47 -13.78
CA LEU A 181 5.23 6.03 -13.78
C LEU A 181 4.89 5.40 -15.14
N ALA A 182 3.82 5.84 -15.78
CA ALA A 182 3.47 5.39 -17.14
C ALA A 182 4.58 5.72 -18.16
N LEU A 183 5.24 6.88 -18.02
CA LEU A 183 6.36 7.27 -18.87
C LEU A 183 7.67 6.51 -18.59
N SER A 184 7.81 5.82 -17.46
CA SER A 184 8.97 4.98 -17.18
C SER A 184 8.78 3.52 -17.61
N ARG A 185 7.53 3.09 -17.84
CA ARG A 185 7.15 1.70 -18.14
C ARG A 185 6.14 1.62 -19.29
N PHE A 186 6.64 1.79 -20.51
CA PHE A 186 5.83 1.66 -21.74
C PHE A 186 5.30 0.24 -21.98
N ASP A 187 5.87 -0.75 -21.27
CA ASP A 187 5.47 -2.15 -21.25
C ASP A 187 4.22 -2.43 -20.40
N VAL A 188 3.73 -1.43 -19.65
CA VAL A 188 2.65 -1.59 -18.68
C VAL A 188 1.47 -0.67 -19.03
N GLN A 189 0.26 -1.24 -19.02
CA GLN A 189 -0.98 -0.49 -19.19
C GLN A 189 -1.42 0.14 -17.86
N PHE A 190 -1.66 1.45 -17.85
CA PHE A 190 -2.23 2.17 -16.71
C PHE A 190 -3.63 2.70 -17.07
N THR A 191 -4.60 2.46 -16.19
CA THR A 191 -5.95 3.04 -16.22
C THR A 191 -6.17 3.82 -14.93
N LEU A 192 -6.63 5.07 -15.02
CA LEU A 192 -6.99 5.95 -13.88
C LEU A 192 -8.37 6.56 -14.09
#